data_AF-A0AAU2PZF0-F1
#
_entry.id   AF-A0AAU2PZF0-F1
#
_cell.length_a   1.000
_cell.length_b   1.000
_cell.length_c   1.000
_cell.angle_alpha   90.00
_cell.angle_beta   90.00
_cell.angle_gamma   90.00
#
_symmetry.space_group_name_H-M   'P 1'
#
loop_
_entity.id
_entity.type
_entity.pdbx_description
1 polymer ?
#
loop_
_entity_poly.entity_id
_entity_poly.type
_entity_poly.pdbx_seq_one_letter_code
_entity_poly.pdbx_strand_id
1 'polypeptide(L)'
;METDKRPPAGGGDGCLVGVIRIPVKIVAVLVVLPVRVAWELLVALGRAVHRHVLGPLWAHVLEPVFRGLGWLLATLFKLVLVWPWVGLWRYVITPVGRGLAWLVRGAYDRLFAPAGRLLSTYVLLPLGRALAWVGRGGLRYLLAPLAKGVTWVAWVLGMALFVWPWVGLWRYVLVPVGRGIGWLAVAVYRYVLTPLGHGLVWLAVALYRYLLRPVGLGLVRLAVALYRYLLRPVGLGIAWLAHGLHRYVLTPVGQVLVWAWHVSGRIAAALWRGLSWVCWVLVGWPASRVYRYVLTPVGHAVRDVWRTARAAVREARAEVRRALFGAPPVEPARSRARTLGSTTAAGNTPAPEISLHERQG
;
A
#
# COMPACT_ATOMS: atom_id res chain seq x y z
N MET A 1 14.64 54.44 7.91
CA MET A 1 14.09 53.21 8.53
C MET A 1 13.95 52.19 7.42
N GLU A 2 15.03 51.50 7.02
CA GLU A 2 15.55 50.26 7.65
C GLU A 2 14.43 49.20 7.78
N THR A 3 14.52 48.01 7.21
CA THR A 3 15.70 47.12 7.11
C THR A 3 15.61 46.20 5.89
N ASP A 4 16.64 46.24 5.04
CA ASP A 4 16.98 45.15 4.11
C ASP A 4 17.57 43.98 4.94
N LYS A 5 16.92 42.81 4.93
CA LYS A 5 17.43 41.58 5.55
C LYS A 5 17.72 40.56 4.46
N ARG A 6 18.84 40.74 3.75
CA ARG A 6 19.45 39.64 3.01
C ARG A 6 20.04 38.63 3.99
N PRO A 7 19.74 37.33 3.86
CA PRO A 7 20.45 36.30 4.62
C PRO A 7 21.91 36.24 4.15
N PRO A 8 22.89 36.06 5.06
CA PRO A 8 24.27 35.84 4.66
C PRO A 8 24.37 34.52 3.87
N ALA A 9 25.04 34.58 2.72
CA ALA A 9 25.38 33.42 1.92
C ALA A 9 26.32 32.49 2.74
N GLY A 10 25.74 31.45 3.33
CA GLY A 10 26.46 30.34 3.98
C GLY A 10 27.11 29.44 2.93
N GLY A 11 28.16 29.94 2.29
CA GLY A 11 29.06 29.14 1.46
C GLY A 11 30.08 28.43 2.34
N GLY A 12 29.78 27.21 2.80
CA GLY A 12 30.74 26.38 3.54
C GLY A 12 30.10 25.28 4.40
N ASP A 13 28.87 25.50 4.88
CA ASP A 13 28.23 24.60 5.84
C ASP A 13 27.69 23.31 5.20
N GLY A 14 27.47 23.28 3.88
CA GLY A 14 26.90 22.11 3.20
C GLY A 14 27.78 20.85 3.24
N CYS A 15 29.11 21.00 3.09
CA CYS A 15 30.04 19.86 3.09
C CYS A 15 30.41 19.42 4.51
N LEU A 16 30.61 20.35 5.45
CA LEU A 16 30.88 20.01 6.85
C LEU A 16 29.65 19.41 7.55
N VAL A 17 28.45 19.94 7.30
CA VAL A 17 27.21 19.35 7.83
C VAL A 17 26.92 17.99 7.19
N GLY A 18 27.27 17.78 5.92
CA GLY A 18 27.19 16.47 5.26
C GLY A 18 28.16 15.45 5.87
N VAL A 19 29.43 15.83 6.02
CA VAL A 19 30.49 14.97 6.58
C VAL A 19 30.30 14.69 8.06
N ILE A 20 29.64 15.58 8.81
CA ILE A 20 29.27 15.35 10.22
C ILE A 20 27.96 14.56 10.33
N ARG A 21 26.98 14.74 9.41
CA ARG A 21 25.73 13.98 9.42
C ARG A 21 25.91 12.51 9.12
N ILE A 22 26.87 12.13 8.27
CA ILE A 22 27.11 10.73 7.91
C ILE A 22 27.53 9.90 9.13
N PRO A 23 28.57 10.24 9.92
CA PRO A 23 28.95 9.47 11.10
C PRO A 23 27.91 9.56 12.22
N VAL A 24 27.23 10.70 12.39
CA VAL A 24 26.14 10.82 13.37
C VAL A 24 24.96 9.93 12.99
N LYS A 25 24.59 9.86 11.70
CA LYS A 25 23.57 8.91 11.22
C LYS A 25 24.04 7.47 11.37
N ILE A 26 25.32 7.16 11.12
CA ILE A 26 25.85 5.80 11.30
C ILE A 26 25.80 5.40 12.78
N VAL A 27 26.21 6.27 13.71
CA VAL A 27 26.16 5.99 15.16
C VAL A 27 24.72 5.93 15.66
N ALA A 28 23.84 6.82 15.20
CA ALA A 28 22.42 6.76 15.50
C ALA A 28 21.81 5.46 14.98
N VAL A 29 22.13 5.04 13.76
CA VAL A 29 21.69 3.76 13.19
C VAL A 29 22.25 2.60 14.02
N LEU A 30 23.53 2.60 14.38
CA LEU A 30 24.18 1.50 15.12
C LEU A 30 23.66 1.33 16.55
N VAL A 31 23.17 2.39 17.21
CA VAL A 31 22.64 2.34 18.58
C VAL A 31 21.10 2.30 18.60
N VAL A 32 20.46 3.10 17.76
CA VAL A 32 19.00 3.19 17.69
C VAL A 32 18.42 1.97 16.98
N LEU A 33 19.07 1.38 15.96
CA LEU A 33 18.54 0.13 15.40
C LEU A 33 18.48 -1.00 16.42
N PRO A 34 19.54 -1.39 17.16
CA PRO A 34 19.44 -2.54 18.04
C PRO A 34 18.45 -2.30 19.18
N VAL A 35 18.38 -1.08 19.73
CA VAL A 35 17.38 -0.72 20.73
C VAL A 35 15.97 -0.79 20.13
N ARG A 36 15.79 -0.31 18.91
CA ARG A 36 14.49 -0.34 18.21
C ARG A 36 14.11 -1.74 17.77
N VAL A 37 15.06 -2.57 17.35
CA VAL A 37 14.86 -3.97 17.01
C VAL A 37 14.52 -4.75 18.27
N ALA A 38 15.17 -4.50 19.40
CA ALA A 38 14.82 -5.10 20.69
C ALA A 38 13.41 -4.69 21.14
N TRP A 39 13.03 -3.42 20.96
CA TRP A 39 11.68 -2.94 21.24
C TRP A 39 10.64 -3.56 20.30
N GLU A 40 10.90 -3.58 18.99
CA GLU A 40 10.02 -4.21 17.99
C GLU A 40 9.89 -5.72 18.25
N LEU A 41 10.96 -6.40 18.67
CA LEU A 41 10.94 -7.81 19.08
C LEU A 41 10.11 -8.03 20.34
N LEU A 42 10.23 -7.17 21.36
CA LEU A 42 9.43 -7.26 22.58
C LEU A 42 7.94 -7.03 22.29
N VAL A 43 7.63 -6.01 21.48
CA VAL A 43 6.24 -5.72 21.10
C VAL A 43 5.72 -6.80 20.14
N ALA A 44 6.55 -7.35 19.26
CA ALA A 44 6.19 -8.49 18.41
C ALA A 44 5.95 -9.75 19.24
N LEU A 45 6.77 -10.02 20.27
CA LEU A 45 6.58 -11.13 21.18
C LEU A 45 5.30 -10.96 22.00
N GLY A 46 5.03 -9.77 22.52
CA GLY A 46 3.78 -9.45 23.21
C GLY A 46 2.55 -9.60 22.30
N ARG A 47 2.63 -9.12 21.05
CA ARG A 47 1.58 -9.32 20.05
C ARG A 47 1.43 -10.79 19.65
N ALA A 48 2.52 -11.53 19.55
CA ALA A 48 2.51 -12.95 19.23
C ALA A 48 1.89 -13.77 20.37
N VAL A 49 2.25 -13.52 21.63
CA VAL A 49 1.63 -14.15 22.79
C VAL A 49 0.14 -13.82 22.86
N HIS A 50 -0.25 -12.57 22.59
CA HIS A 50 -1.66 -12.21 22.58
C HIS A 50 -2.44 -12.91 21.46
N ARG A 51 -1.88 -12.98 20.25
CA ARG A 51 -2.53 -13.63 19.09
C ARG A 51 -2.46 -15.15 19.08
N HIS A 52 -1.45 -15.76 19.68
CA HIS A 52 -1.20 -17.21 19.57
C HIS A 52 -1.45 -17.96 20.86
N VAL A 53 -1.50 -17.27 22.00
CA VAL A 53 -1.80 -17.90 23.30
C VAL A 53 -3.13 -17.40 23.81
N LEU A 54 -3.26 -16.10 24.09
CA LEU A 54 -4.46 -15.54 24.74
C LEU A 54 -5.70 -15.55 23.84
N GLY A 55 -5.58 -15.12 22.59
CA GLY A 55 -6.67 -15.10 21.62
C GLY A 55 -7.25 -16.50 21.33
N PRO A 56 -6.43 -17.49 20.95
CA PRO A 56 -6.92 -18.83 20.67
C PRO A 56 -7.34 -19.58 21.93
N LEU A 57 -6.69 -19.39 23.09
CA LEU A 57 -7.20 -19.95 24.36
C LEU A 57 -8.59 -19.40 24.69
N TRP A 58 -8.78 -18.10 24.51
CA TRP A 58 -10.07 -17.46 24.76
C TRP A 58 -11.17 -18.02 23.84
N ALA A 59 -10.89 -18.06 22.53
CA ALA A 59 -11.86 -18.50 21.52
C ALA A 59 -12.08 -20.02 21.51
N HIS A 60 -11.04 -20.84 21.74
CA HIS A 60 -11.12 -22.30 21.64
C HIS A 60 -11.35 -23.01 22.97
N VAL A 61 -11.07 -22.38 24.10
CA VAL A 61 -11.26 -23.01 25.42
C VAL A 61 -12.34 -22.30 26.20
N LEU A 62 -12.23 -21.00 26.44
CA LEU A 62 -13.21 -20.32 27.30
C LEU A 62 -14.59 -20.20 26.64
N GLU A 63 -14.67 -19.77 25.38
CA GLU A 63 -15.95 -19.62 24.70
C GLU A 63 -16.77 -20.94 24.59
N PRO A 64 -16.19 -22.07 24.15
CA PRO A 64 -16.93 -23.34 24.14
C PRO A 64 -17.19 -23.89 25.54
N VAL A 65 -16.34 -23.62 26.53
CA VAL A 65 -16.61 -24.01 27.92
C VAL A 65 -17.80 -23.24 28.48
N PHE A 66 -17.88 -21.91 28.28
CA PHE A 66 -19.04 -21.12 28.72
C PHE A 66 -20.31 -21.47 27.95
N ARG A 67 -20.22 -21.69 26.64
CA ARG A 67 -21.36 -22.12 25.83
C ARG A 67 -21.82 -23.53 26.20
N GLY A 68 -20.88 -24.45 26.44
CA GLY A 68 -21.14 -25.81 26.89
C GLY A 68 -21.74 -25.85 28.28
N LEU A 69 -21.22 -25.05 29.21
CA LEU A 69 -21.78 -24.93 30.56
C LEU A 69 -23.19 -24.31 30.53
N GLY A 70 -23.42 -23.30 29.69
CA GLY A 70 -24.74 -22.74 29.47
C GLY A 70 -25.73 -23.75 28.88
N TRP A 71 -25.28 -24.57 27.92
CA TRP A 71 -26.10 -25.61 27.32
C TRP A 71 -26.39 -26.75 28.31
N LEU A 72 -25.40 -27.16 29.10
CA LEU A 72 -25.54 -28.15 30.17
C LEU A 72 -26.51 -27.66 31.24
N LEU A 73 -26.37 -26.43 31.70
CA LEU A 73 -27.25 -25.87 32.73
C LEU A 73 -28.68 -25.72 32.21
N ALA A 74 -28.86 -25.25 30.98
CA ALA A 74 -30.17 -25.16 30.34
C ALA A 74 -30.80 -26.55 30.11
N THR A 75 -30.01 -27.53 29.70
CA THR A 75 -30.46 -28.90 29.48
C THR A 75 -30.82 -29.56 30.80
N LEU A 76 -29.97 -29.44 31.82
CA LEU A 76 -30.24 -29.94 33.17
C LEU A 76 -31.54 -29.32 33.72
N PHE A 77 -31.71 -28.02 33.56
CA PHE A 77 -32.95 -27.34 33.97
C PHE A 77 -34.18 -27.90 33.24
N LYS A 78 -34.08 -28.09 31.92
CA LYS A 78 -35.17 -28.67 31.11
C LYS A 78 -35.45 -30.13 31.48
N LEU A 79 -34.41 -30.89 31.80
CA LEU A 79 -34.50 -32.31 32.11
C LEU A 79 -34.98 -32.58 33.55
N VAL A 80 -34.67 -31.68 34.49
CA VAL A 80 -35.12 -31.76 35.88
C VAL A 80 -36.53 -31.19 36.07
N LEU A 81 -36.90 -30.10 35.38
CA LEU A 81 -38.24 -29.51 35.55
C LEU A 81 -39.25 -29.96 34.50
N VAL A 82 -38.90 -29.94 33.23
CA VAL A 82 -39.89 -30.12 32.15
C VAL A 82 -40.16 -31.61 31.93
N TRP A 83 -39.13 -32.44 31.94
CA TRP A 83 -39.26 -33.87 31.64
C TRP A 83 -40.06 -34.68 32.67
N PRO A 84 -39.86 -34.51 34.00
CA PRO A 84 -40.65 -35.23 35.00
C PRO A 84 -42.11 -34.81 34.95
N TRP A 85 -42.37 -33.55 34.61
CA TRP A 85 -43.72 -33.02 34.45
C TRP A 85 -44.43 -33.57 33.20
N VAL A 86 -43.72 -33.63 32.07
CA VAL A 86 -44.23 -34.29 30.85
C VAL A 86 -44.46 -35.77 31.11
N GLY A 87 -43.57 -36.43 31.86
CA GLY A 87 -43.72 -37.80 32.31
C GLY A 87 -44.98 -37.97 33.15
N LEU A 88 -45.18 -37.14 34.18
CA LEU A 88 -46.35 -37.18 35.05
C LEU A 88 -47.65 -36.97 34.26
N TRP A 89 -47.66 -36.04 33.31
CA TRP A 89 -48.83 -35.78 32.47
C TRP A 89 -49.16 -36.98 31.56
N ARG A 90 -48.14 -37.57 30.94
CA ARG A 90 -48.30 -38.66 29.96
C ARG A 90 -48.56 -40.02 30.61
N TYR A 91 -47.96 -40.27 31.78
CA TYR A 91 -48.01 -41.56 32.49
C TYR A 91 -48.99 -41.60 33.66
N VAL A 92 -49.43 -40.47 34.22
CA VAL A 92 -50.41 -40.46 35.33
C VAL A 92 -51.72 -39.85 34.88
N ILE A 93 -51.70 -38.62 34.36
CA ILE A 93 -52.94 -37.91 34.04
C ILE A 93 -53.66 -38.54 32.84
N THR A 94 -52.92 -38.91 31.79
CA THR A 94 -53.52 -39.49 30.58
C THR A 94 -54.17 -40.87 30.83
N PRO A 95 -53.53 -41.83 31.52
CA PRO A 95 -54.16 -43.11 31.83
C PRO A 95 -55.26 -42.99 32.88
N VAL A 96 -55.13 -42.11 33.89
CA VAL A 96 -56.22 -41.86 34.85
C VAL A 96 -57.44 -41.26 34.12
N GLY A 97 -57.23 -40.34 33.19
CA GLY A 97 -58.29 -39.79 32.35
C GLY A 97 -58.98 -40.86 31.48
N ARG A 98 -58.20 -41.77 30.88
CA ARG A 98 -58.78 -42.91 30.11
C ARG A 98 -59.48 -43.93 31.01
N GLY A 99 -58.93 -44.23 32.18
CA GLY A 99 -59.51 -45.15 33.14
C GLY A 99 -60.84 -44.62 33.69
N LEU A 100 -60.90 -43.32 34.00
CA LEU A 100 -62.13 -42.67 34.42
C LEU A 100 -63.16 -42.61 33.29
N ALA A 101 -62.73 -42.31 32.06
CA ALA A 101 -63.61 -42.34 30.89
C ALA A 101 -64.15 -43.75 30.60
N TRP A 102 -63.33 -44.79 30.80
CA TRP A 102 -63.73 -46.19 30.66
C TRP A 102 -64.71 -46.61 31.77
N LEU A 103 -64.48 -46.21 33.02
CA LEU A 103 -65.40 -46.43 34.14
C LEU A 103 -66.76 -45.77 33.92
N VAL A 104 -66.77 -44.51 33.51
CA VAL A 104 -68.00 -43.78 33.20
C VAL A 104 -68.75 -44.43 32.04
N ARG A 105 -68.04 -44.85 30.98
CA ARG A 105 -68.63 -45.50 29.82
C ARG A 105 -69.16 -46.91 30.13
N GLY A 106 -68.42 -47.69 30.91
CA GLY A 106 -68.83 -49.02 31.36
C GLY A 106 -70.00 -48.99 32.36
N ALA A 107 -70.05 -47.99 33.24
CA ALA A 107 -71.20 -47.75 34.11
C ALA A 107 -72.43 -47.32 33.29
N TYR A 108 -72.24 -46.47 32.28
CA TYR A 108 -73.29 -46.05 31.38
C TYR A 108 -73.87 -47.22 30.58
N ASP A 109 -73.02 -48.08 30.01
CA ASP A 109 -73.45 -49.23 29.20
C ASP A 109 -74.16 -50.30 30.06
N ARG A 110 -73.74 -50.50 31.32
CA ARG A 110 -74.40 -51.47 32.20
C ARG A 110 -75.72 -50.98 32.79
N LEU A 111 -75.84 -49.69 33.13
CA LEU A 111 -77.08 -49.14 33.70
C LEU A 111 -78.09 -48.71 32.63
N PHE A 112 -77.65 -48.03 31.56
CA PHE A 112 -78.56 -47.35 30.63
C PHE A 112 -78.81 -48.13 29.33
N ALA A 113 -77.94 -49.05 28.92
CA ALA A 113 -78.15 -49.80 27.67
C ALA A 113 -79.29 -50.85 27.72
N PRO A 114 -79.51 -51.62 28.80
CA PRO A 114 -80.65 -52.56 28.83
C PRO A 114 -81.99 -51.81 29.01
N ALA A 115 -82.03 -50.76 29.83
CA ALA A 115 -83.22 -49.95 30.04
C ALA A 115 -83.57 -49.07 28.81
N GLY A 116 -82.54 -48.56 28.11
CA GLY A 116 -82.72 -47.71 26.93
C GLY A 116 -83.29 -48.45 25.72
N ARG A 117 -82.90 -49.72 25.48
CA ARG A 117 -83.36 -50.49 24.31
C ARG A 117 -84.83 -50.90 24.37
N LEU A 118 -85.37 -51.17 25.55
CA LEU A 118 -86.78 -51.52 25.71
C LEU A 118 -87.68 -50.28 25.66
N LEU A 119 -87.23 -49.17 26.23
CA LEU A 119 -87.96 -47.90 26.24
C LEU A 119 -87.88 -47.15 24.89
N SER A 120 -86.77 -47.30 24.15
CA SER A 120 -86.54 -46.60 22.86
C SER A 120 -87.50 -47.04 21.76
N THR A 121 -87.85 -48.32 21.75
CA THR A 121 -88.45 -48.98 20.59
C THR A 121 -89.98 -48.87 20.60
N TYR A 122 -90.60 -48.83 21.79
CA TYR A 122 -92.07 -48.81 21.92
C TYR A 122 -92.66 -47.47 22.36
N VAL A 123 -91.91 -46.57 23.01
CA VAL A 123 -92.46 -45.32 23.58
C VAL A 123 -91.75 -44.05 23.09
N LEU A 124 -90.43 -44.10 22.85
CA LEU A 124 -89.62 -42.89 22.61
C LEU A 124 -89.46 -42.48 21.14
N LEU A 125 -89.87 -43.26 20.15
CA LEU A 125 -89.69 -42.83 18.74
C LEU A 125 -90.53 -41.59 18.36
N PRO A 126 -91.81 -41.46 18.75
CA PRO A 126 -92.58 -40.23 18.51
C PRO A 126 -92.28 -39.13 19.54
N LEU A 127 -92.27 -39.43 20.85
CA LEU A 127 -91.99 -38.43 21.89
C LEU A 127 -90.54 -37.97 21.92
N GLY A 128 -89.60 -38.84 21.58
CA GLY A 128 -88.16 -38.56 21.59
C GLY A 128 -87.73 -37.58 20.51
N ARG A 129 -88.46 -37.41 19.41
CA ARG A 129 -88.17 -36.34 18.43
C ARG A 129 -88.54 -34.96 18.98
N ALA A 130 -89.67 -34.85 19.69
CA ALA A 130 -90.10 -33.61 20.35
C ALA A 130 -89.21 -33.28 21.57
N LEU A 131 -88.94 -34.27 22.43
CA LEU A 131 -88.08 -34.08 23.61
C LEU A 131 -86.61 -33.92 23.24
N ALA A 132 -86.11 -34.53 22.16
CA ALA A 132 -84.73 -34.30 21.71
C ALA A 132 -84.56 -32.94 21.01
N TRP A 133 -85.63 -32.28 20.54
CA TRP A 133 -85.54 -30.90 20.08
C TRP A 133 -85.39 -29.94 21.27
N VAL A 134 -86.21 -30.12 22.32
CA VAL A 134 -86.13 -29.33 23.57
C VAL A 134 -84.88 -29.67 24.40
N GLY A 135 -84.52 -30.94 24.50
CA GLY A 135 -83.36 -31.43 25.25
C GLY A 135 -82.03 -31.16 24.56
N ARG A 136 -81.92 -31.27 23.22
CA ARG A 136 -80.67 -30.88 22.53
C ARG A 136 -80.48 -29.37 22.47
N GLY A 137 -81.55 -28.58 22.47
CA GLY A 137 -81.46 -27.13 22.60
C GLY A 137 -81.13 -26.73 24.04
N GLY A 138 -82.07 -26.92 24.96
CA GLY A 138 -81.99 -26.41 26.33
C GLY A 138 -80.85 -27.00 27.16
N LEU A 139 -80.60 -28.31 27.07
CA LEU A 139 -79.55 -28.94 27.87
C LEU A 139 -78.15 -28.55 27.40
N ARG A 140 -77.96 -28.30 26.09
CA ARG A 140 -76.69 -27.76 25.57
C ARG A 140 -76.50 -26.31 25.98
N TYR A 141 -77.54 -25.49 25.98
CA TYR A 141 -77.46 -24.10 26.46
C TYR A 141 -77.23 -23.99 27.97
N LEU A 142 -77.60 -24.98 28.78
CA LEU A 142 -77.35 -25.00 30.23
C LEU A 142 -76.03 -25.69 30.60
N LEU A 143 -75.69 -26.82 29.97
CA LEU A 143 -74.44 -27.55 30.26
C LEU A 143 -73.22 -26.89 29.61
N ALA A 144 -73.35 -26.25 28.45
CA ALA A 144 -72.20 -25.59 27.83
C ALA A 144 -71.63 -24.45 28.68
N PRO A 145 -72.42 -23.50 29.25
CA PRO A 145 -71.87 -22.49 30.14
C PRO A 145 -71.36 -23.08 31.45
N LEU A 146 -71.98 -24.16 31.96
CA LEU A 146 -71.49 -24.82 33.17
C LEU A 146 -70.15 -25.52 32.94
N ALA A 147 -70.01 -26.28 31.85
CA ALA A 147 -68.76 -26.92 31.46
C ALA A 147 -67.67 -25.90 31.11
N LYS A 148 -68.05 -24.80 30.44
CA LYS A 148 -67.16 -23.68 30.17
C LYS A 148 -66.74 -22.97 31.46
N GLY A 149 -67.63 -22.85 32.43
CA GLY A 149 -67.35 -22.33 33.76
C GLY A 149 -66.37 -23.22 34.52
N VAL A 150 -66.61 -24.53 34.57
CA VAL A 150 -65.71 -25.49 35.24
C VAL A 150 -64.33 -25.52 34.59
N THR A 151 -64.26 -25.53 33.25
CA THR A 151 -62.97 -25.48 32.54
C THR A 151 -62.26 -24.16 32.72
N TRP A 152 -63.00 -23.04 32.79
CA TRP A 152 -62.41 -21.73 33.08
C TRP A 152 -61.89 -21.67 34.50
N VAL A 153 -62.63 -22.17 35.49
CA VAL A 153 -62.18 -22.26 36.89
C VAL A 153 -60.95 -23.15 37.01
N ALA A 154 -60.93 -24.32 36.35
CA ALA A 154 -59.76 -25.19 36.32
C ALA A 154 -58.55 -24.51 35.64
N TRP A 155 -58.78 -23.75 34.57
CA TRP A 155 -57.72 -22.99 33.87
C TRP A 155 -57.18 -21.86 34.75
N VAL A 156 -58.05 -21.10 35.40
CA VAL A 156 -57.67 -20.03 36.35
C VAL A 156 -56.93 -20.61 37.54
N LEU A 157 -57.41 -21.72 38.11
CA LEU A 157 -56.75 -22.39 39.23
C LEU A 157 -55.38 -22.92 38.83
N GLY A 158 -55.25 -23.49 37.62
CA GLY A 158 -53.96 -23.89 37.06
C GLY A 158 -53.02 -22.70 36.86
N MET A 159 -53.52 -21.58 36.33
CA MET A 159 -52.72 -20.37 36.14
C MET A 159 -52.30 -19.73 37.47
N ALA A 160 -53.21 -19.70 38.45
CA ALA A 160 -53.00 -19.09 39.76
C ALA A 160 -52.13 -19.93 40.69
N LEU A 161 -52.21 -21.27 40.64
CA LEU A 161 -51.36 -22.15 41.45
C LEU A 161 -50.00 -22.41 40.82
N PHE A 162 -49.89 -22.34 39.49
CA PHE A 162 -48.66 -22.74 38.81
C PHE A 162 -47.91 -21.56 38.20
N VAL A 163 -48.58 -20.75 37.38
CA VAL A 163 -47.92 -19.70 36.61
C VAL A 163 -47.66 -18.47 37.48
N TRP A 164 -48.62 -18.07 38.30
CA TRP A 164 -48.47 -16.88 39.16
C TRP A 164 -47.36 -17.01 40.21
N PRO A 165 -47.21 -18.14 40.92
CA PRO A 165 -46.11 -18.30 41.88
C PRO A 165 -44.76 -18.33 41.18
N TRP A 166 -44.68 -18.91 39.99
CA TRP A 166 -43.44 -18.93 39.20
C TRP A 166 -43.08 -17.56 38.62
N VAL A 167 -44.07 -16.82 38.10
CA VAL A 167 -43.87 -15.43 37.67
C VAL A 167 -43.48 -14.54 38.86
N GLY A 168 -44.07 -14.79 40.03
CA GLY A 168 -43.66 -14.18 41.29
C GLY A 168 -42.21 -14.49 41.63
N LEU A 169 -41.82 -15.76 41.62
CA LEU A 169 -40.44 -16.19 41.87
C LEU A 169 -39.45 -15.55 40.88
N TRP A 170 -39.81 -15.52 39.59
CA TRP A 170 -38.98 -14.90 38.56
C TRP A 170 -38.79 -13.40 38.82
N ARG A 171 -39.89 -12.69 39.09
CA ARG A 171 -39.89 -11.22 39.22
C ARG A 171 -39.36 -10.73 40.56
N TYR A 172 -39.60 -11.47 41.64
CA TYR A 172 -39.21 -11.09 43.00
C TYR A 172 -37.91 -11.73 43.49
N VAL A 173 -37.45 -12.83 42.90
CA VAL A 173 -36.20 -13.50 43.33
C VAL A 173 -35.17 -13.47 42.22
N LEU A 174 -35.51 -13.95 41.02
CA LEU A 174 -34.52 -14.15 39.97
C LEU A 174 -33.99 -12.83 39.38
N VAL A 175 -34.88 -11.88 39.10
CA VAL A 175 -34.52 -10.55 38.60
C VAL A 175 -33.64 -9.76 39.60
N PRO A 176 -33.99 -9.65 40.91
CA PRO A 176 -33.14 -8.92 41.85
C PRO A 176 -31.82 -9.64 42.14
N VAL A 177 -31.79 -10.98 42.17
CA VAL A 177 -30.54 -11.73 42.31
C VAL A 177 -29.62 -11.49 41.11
N GLY A 178 -30.16 -11.53 39.89
CA GLY A 178 -29.40 -11.20 38.68
C GLY A 178 -28.85 -9.77 38.71
N ARG A 179 -29.65 -8.81 39.20
CA ARG A 179 -29.22 -7.42 39.32
C ARG A 179 -28.18 -7.22 40.44
N GLY A 180 -28.27 -7.98 41.53
CA GLY A 180 -27.28 -8.02 42.61
C GLY A 180 -25.94 -8.60 42.17
N ILE A 181 -25.95 -9.70 41.41
CA ILE A 181 -24.74 -10.28 40.82
C ILE A 181 -24.10 -9.31 39.82
N GLY A 182 -24.91 -8.67 38.98
CA GLY A 182 -24.42 -7.64 38.05
C GLY A 182 -23.78 -6.45 38.78
N TRP A 183 -24.38 -6.00 39.88
CA TRP A 183 -23.82 -4.93 40.71
C TRP A 183 -22.50 -5.35 41.36
N LEU A 184 -22.41 -6.56 41.90
CA LEU A 184 -21.17 -7.12 42.47
C LEU A 184 -20.06 -7.23 41.41
N ALA A 185 -20.38 -7.69 40.20
CA ALA A 185 -19.40 -7.76 39.12
C ALA A 185 -18.87 -6.37 38.74
N VAL A 186 -19.75 -5.37 38.66
CA VAL A 186 -19.37 -3.97 38.41
C VAL A 186 -18.55 -3.40 39.56
N ALA A 187 -18.91 -3.72 40.81
CA ALA A 187 -18.16 -3.31 41.99
C ALA A 187 -16.76 -3.90 41.99
N VAL A 188 -16.61 -5.21 41.74
CA VAL A 188 -15.29 -5.87 41.63
C VAL A 188 -14.47 -5.24 40.50
N TYR A 189 -15.06 -4.99 39.34
CA TYR A 189 -14.37 -4.33 38.24
C TYR A 189 -13.84 -2.94 38.63
N ARG A 190 -14.69 -2.13 39.27
CA ARG A 190 -14.38 -0.73 39.61
C ARG A 190 -13.43 -0.61 40.80
N TYR A 191 -13.60 -1.43 41.83
CA TYR A 191 -12.84 -1.34 43.08
C TYR A 191 -11.60 -2.22 43.13
N VAL A 192 -11.51 -3.27 42.30
CA VAL A 192 -10.35 -4.19 42.32
C VAL A 192 -9.56 -4.08 41.03
N LEU A 193 -10.23 -4.21 39.88
CA LEU A 193 -9.55 -4.27 38.59
C LEU A 193 -9.00 -2.92 38.14
N THR A 194 -9.75 -1.84 38.36
CA THR A 194 -9.33 -0.49 37.98
C THR A 194 -8.12 0.01 38.77
N PRO A 195 -8.04 -0.13 40.11
CA PRO A 195 -6.84 0.25 40.86
C PRO A 195 -5.67 -0.69 40.60
N LEU A 196 -5.88 -2.00 40.38
CA LEU A 196 -4.81 -2.89 39.94
C LEU A 196 -4.23 -2.47 38.59
N GLY A 197 -5.08 -2.06 37.65
CA GLY A 197 -4.64 -1.51 36.37
C GLY A 197 -3.79 -0.26 36.54
N HIS A 198 -4.22 0.69 37.38
CA HIS A 198 -3.43 1.89 37.68
C HIS A 198 -2.12 1.56 38.40
N GLY A 199 -2.12 0.61 39.33
CA GLY A 199 -0.92 0.15 40.02
C GLY A 199 0.09 -0.46 39.06
N LEU A 200 -0.36 -1.29 38.12
CA LEU A 200 0.50 -1.90 37.10
C LEU A 200 1.11 -0.86 36.15
N VAL A 201 0.31 0.12 35.72
CA VAL A 201 0.79 1.24 34.89
C VAL A 201 1.80 2.08 35.66
N TRP A 202 1.54 2.37 36.93
CA TRP A 202 2.47 3.13 37.78
C TRP A 202 3.80 2.39 37.95
N LEU A 203 3.75 1.07 38.15
CA LEU A 203 4.94 0.21 38.27
C LEU A 203 5.74 0.18 36.96
N ALA A 204 5.05 0.10 35.81
CA ALA A 204 5.69 0.19 34.49
C ALA A 204 6.35 1.56 34.25
N VAL A 205 5.69 2.65 34.65
CA VAL A 205 6.24 4.01 34.54
C VAL A 205 7.43 4.20 35.48
N ALA A 206 7.36 3.66 36.69
CA ALA A 206 8.45 3.68 37.65
C ALA A 206 9.66 2.91 37.11
N LEU A 207 9.46 1.70 36.59
CA LEU A 207 10.51 0.89 35.97
C LEU A 207 11.17 1.64 34.79
N TYR A 208 10.36 2.29 33.95
CA TYR A 208 10.88 3.09 32.85
C TYR A 208 11.76 4.26 33.34
N ARG A 209 11.26 5.03 34.33
CA ARG A 209 11.98 6.21 34.85
C ARG A 209 13.25 5.84 35.61
N TYR A 210 13.19 4.80 36.44
CA TYR A 210 14.28 4.44 37.35
C TYR A 210 15.28 3.44 36.76
N LEU A 211 14.88 2.60 35.81
CA LEU A 211 15.77 1.58 35.24
C LEU A 211 16.16 1.91 33.80
N LEU A 212 15.19 2.11 32.91
CA LEU A 212 15.49 2.30 31.49
C LEU A 212 16.17 3.64 31.20
N ARG A 213 15.72 4.72 31.85
CA ARG A 213 16.28 6.06 31.61
C ARG A 213 17.76 6.19 32.00
N PRO A 214 18.23 5.76 33.18
CA PRO A 214 19.64 5.84 33.52
C PRO A 214 20.50 4.86 32.72
N VAL A 215 19.99 3.65 32.42
CA VAL A 215 20.70 2.68 31.57
C VAL A 215 20.88 3.24 30.16
N GLY A 216 19.84 3.87 29.59
CA GLY A 216 19.92 4.54 28.29
C GLY A 216 20.96 5.67 28.27
N LEU A 217 20.99 6.51 29.31
CA LEU A 217 22.00 7.57 29.43
C LEU A 217 23.43 7.02 29.61
N GLY A 218 23.58 5.93 30.35
CA GLY A 218 24.86 5.23 30.51
C GLY A 218 25.37 4.66 29.19
N LEU A 219 24.50 4.00 28.43
CA LEU A 219 24.84 3.43 27.13
C LEU A 219 25.25 4.50 26.12
N VAL A 220 24.55 5.63 26.08
CA VAL A 220 24.90 6.78 25.22
C VAL A 220 26.28 7.34 25.58
N ARG A 221 26.58 7.50 26.88
CA ARG A 221 27.92 7.94 27.32
C ARG A 221 29.01 6.96 26.90
N LEU A 222 28.75 5.66 27.02
CA LEU A 222 29.68 4.61 26.64
C LEU A 222 29.91 4.59 25.12
N ALA A 223 28.86 4.73 24.33
CA ALA A 223 28.95 4.85 22.87
C ALA A 223 29.72 6.10 22.44
N VAL A 224 29.49 7.25 23.09
CA VAL A 224 30.22 8.49 22.83
C VAL A 224 31.70 8.37 23.20
N ALA A 225 32.01 7.72 24.32
CA ALA A 225 33.38 7.43 24.72
C ALA A 225 34.08 6.53 23.69
N LEU A 226 33.44 5.43 23.29
CA LEU A 226 33.96 4.52 22.26
C LEU A 226 34.21 5.24 20.94
N TYR A 227 33.29 6.11 20.50
CA TYR A 227 33.48 6.89 19.28
C TYR A 227 34.69 7.83 19.37
N ARG A 228 34.84 8.55 20.49
CA ARG A 228 35.93 9.52 20.68
C ARG A 228 37.29 8.84 20.81
N TYR A 229 37.37 7.72 21.52
CA TYR A 229 38.63 7.05 21.82
C TYR A 229 39.05 6.02 20.78
N LEU A 230 38.11 5.41 20.05
CA LEU A 230 38.44 4.34 19.10
C LEU A 230 38.26 4.77 17.64
N LEU A 231 37.09 5.32 17.29
CA LEU A 231 36.82 5.67 15.89
C LEU A 231 37.58 6.89 15.41
N ARG A 232 37.74 7.91 16.27
CA ARG A 232 38.46 9.14 15.90
C ARG A 232 39.93 8.90 15.55
N PRO A 233 40.75 8.17 16.35
CA PRO A 233 42.14 7.91 15.99
C PRO A 233 42.25 6.95 14.80
N VAL A 234 41.38 5.95 14.70
CA VAL A 234 41.39 5.01 13.55
C VAL A 234 41.04 5.74 12.25
N GLY A 235 40.05 6.62 12.27
CA GLY A 235 39.68 7.44 11.11
C GLY A 235 40.81 8.37 10.67
N LEU A 236 41.55 8.97 11.61
CA LEU A 236 42.73 9.79 11.31
C LEU A 236 43.88 8.95 10.74
N GLY A 237 44.10 7.73 11.26
CA GLY A 237 45.11 6.81 10.74
C GLY A 237 44.81 6.34 9.31
N ILE A 238 43.55 6.00 9.02
CA ILE A 238 43.12 5.59 7.67
C ILE A 238 43.23 6.76 6.69
N ALA A 239 42.84 7.97 7.10
CA ALA A 239 42.96 9.16 6.25
C ALA A 239 44.42 9.48 5.91
N TRP A 240 45.32 9.32 6.89
CA TRP A 240 46.77 9.48 6.68
C TRP A 240 47.33 8.43 5.71
N LEU A 241 46.94 7.16 5.86
CA LEU A 241 47.31 6.07 4.94
C LEU A 241 46.78 6.29 3.52
N ALA A 242 45.51 6.70 3.39
CA ALA A 242 44.90 6.99 2.09
C ALA A 242 45.58 8.18 1.40
N HIS A 243 45.96 9.21 2.16
CA HIS A 243 46.70 10.35 1.63
C HIS A 243 48.11 9.95 1.17
N GLY A 244 48.80 9.10 1.94
CA GLY A 244 50.08 8.52 1.56
C GLY A 244 49.97 7.71 0.26
N LEU A 245 49.01 6.79 0.18
CA LEU A 245 48.79 5.95 -1.01
C LEU A 245 48.49 6.80 -2.26
N HIS A 246 47.65 7.82 -2.11
CA HIS A 246 47.35 8.73 -3.21
C HIS A 246 48.59 9.47 -3.72
N ARG A 247 49.42 9.98 -2.81
CA ARG A 247 50.60 10.78 -3.14
C ARG A 247 51.79 9.96 -3.63
N TYR A 248 51.92 8.70 -3.21
CA TYR A 248 53.06 7.85 -3.57
C TYR A 248 52.76 6.85 -4.68
N VAL A 249 51.50 6.48 -4.93
CA VAL A 249 51.16 5.44 -5.91
C VAL A 249 50.29 6.00 -7.04
N LEU A 250 49.22 6.73 -6.73
CA LEU A 250 48.27 7.18 -7.75
C LEU A 250 48.83 8.31 -8.62
N THR A 251 49.55 9.26 -8.04
CA THR A 251 50.23 10.35 -8.77
C THR A 251 51.30 9.86 -9.76
N PRO A 252 52.26 8.99 -9.41
CA PRO A 252 53.24 8.52 -10.39
C PRO A 252 52.61 7.63 -11.47
N VAL A 253 51.65 6.77 -11.11
CA VAL A 253 50.95 5.92 -12.10
C VAL A 253 50.16 6.80 -13.07
N GLY A 254 49.46 7.82 -12.58
CA GLY A 254 48.74 8.78 -13.43
C GLY A 254 49.65 9.51 -14.40
N GLN A 255 50.82 9.96 -13.95
CA GLN A 255 51.82 10.63 -14.81
C GLN A 255 52.37 9.70 -15.89
N VAL A 256 52.68 8.45 -15.54
CA VAL A 256 53.17 7.45 -16.50
C VAL A 256 52.10 7.12 -17.55
N LEU A 257 50.84 7.00 -17.14
CA LEU A 257 49.73 6.70 -18.04
C LEU A 257 49.47 7.85 -19.03
N VAL A 258 49.50 9.09 -18.54
CA VAL A 258 49.33 10.29 -19.37
C VAL A 258 50.51 10.45 -20.33
N TRP A 259 51.72 10.15 -19.89
CA TRP A 259 52.92 10.17 -20.74
C TRP A 259 52.85 9.10 -21.83
N ALA A 260 52.49 7.86 -21.47
CA ALA A 260 52.29 6.77 -22.42
C ALA A 260 51.25 7.13 -23.48
N TRP A 261 50.11 7.69 -23.06
CA TRP A 261 49.06 8.16 -23.97
C TRP A 261 49.55 9.22 -24.95
N HIS A 262 50.32 10.22 -24.47
CA HIS A 262 50.90 11.26 -25.31
C HIS A 262 51.93 10.71 -26.31
N VAL A 263 52.70 9.69 -25.93
CA VAL A 263 53.66 9.03 -26.82
C VAL A 263 52.92 8.24 -27.91
N SER A 264 51.89 7.47 -27.54
CA SER A 264 51.05 6.74 -28.49
C SER A 264 50.37 7.67 -29.49
N GLY A 265 49.86 8.82 -29.04
CA GLY A 265 49.24 9.83 -29.92
C GLY A 265 50.23 10.43 -30.92
N ARG A 266 51.49 10.68 -30.52
CA ARG A 266 52.53 11.18 -31.43
C ARG A 266 52.92 10.16 -32.49
N ILE A 267 53.02 8.89 -32.12
CA ILE A 267 53.34 7.80 -33.06
C ILE A 267 52.19 7.60 -34.05
N ALA A 268 50.94 7.56 -33.57
CA ALA A 268 49.76 7.44 -34.43
C ALA A 268 49.65 8.61 -35.43
N ALA A 269 49.90 9.84 -34.96
CA ALA A 269 49.88 11.01 -35.83
C ALA A 269 51.02 11.01 -36.87
N ALA A 270 52.19 10.47 -36.53
CA ALA A 270 53.31 10.33 -37.46
C ALA A 270 53.01 9.29 -38.54
N LEU A 271 52.47 8.12 -38.16
CA LEU A 271 52.05 7.09 -39.10
C LEU A 271 50.96 7.59 -40.04
N TRP A 272 49.97 8.30 -39.52
CA TRP A 272 48.89 8.87 -40.32
C TRP A 272 49.40 9.90 -41.34
N ARG A 273 50.33 10.77 -40.93
CA ARG A 273 50.97 11.73 -41.85
C ARG A 273 51.73 11.03 -42.97
N GLY A 274 52.51 9.99 -42.66
CA GLY A 274 53.21 9.19 -43.67
C GLY A 274 52.25 8.53 -44.67
N LEU A 275 51.19 7.89 -44.18
CA LEU A 275 50.20 7.23 -45.03
C LEU A 275 49.46 8.22 -45.94
N SER A 276 49.06 9.37 -45.39
CA SER A 276 48.38 10.42 -46.15
C SER A 276 49.24 10.97 -47.27
N TRP A 277 50.56 11.13 -47.03
CA TRP A 277 51.51 11.60 -48.02
C TRP A 277 51.69 10.58 -49.15
N VAL A 278 51.87 9.29 -48.80
CA VAL A 278 51.97 8.21 -49.80
C VAL A 278 50.73 8.17 -50.68
N CYS A 279 49.54 8.27 -50.10
CA CYS A 279 48.28 8.26 -50.84
C CYS A 279 48.18 9.47 -51.79
N TRP A 280 48.60 10.66 -51.32
CA TRP A 280 48.59 11.88 -52.14
C TRP A 280 49.57 11.81 -53.31
N VAL A 281 50.78 11.28 -53.09
CA VAL A 281 51.80 11.12 -54.14
C VAL A 281 51.41 10.05 -55.15
N LEU A 282 50.90 8.91 -54.68
CA LEU A 282 50.60 7.77 -55.55
C LEU A 282 49.33 7.99 -56.40
N VAL A 283 48.31 8.65 -55.83
CA VAL A 283 46.99 8.78 -56.46
C VAL A 283 46.70 10.22 -56.86
N GLY A 284 46.90 11.17 -55.95
CA GLY A 284 46.54 12.58 -56.18
C GLY A 284 47.38 13.25 -57.26
N TRP A 285 48.70 13.04 -57.24
CA TRP A 285 49.63 13.65 -58.19
C TRP A 285 49.43 13.20 -59.65
N PRO A 286 49.37 11.89 -59.98
CA PRO A 286 49.15 11.46 -61.37
C PRO A 286 47.73 11.80 -61.86
N ALA A 287 46.71 11.67 -61.03
CA ALA A 287 45.33 12.03 -61.40
C ALA A 287 45.21 13.53 -61.75
N SER A 288 45.88 14.41 -60.99
CA SER A 288 45.87 15.85 -61.29
C SER A 288 46.61 16.19 -62.58
N ARG A 289 47.65 15.43 -62.96
CA ARG A 289 48.38 15.61 -64.23
C ARG A 289 47.52 15.18 -65.40
N VAL A 290 46.85 14.02 -65.32
CA VAL A 290 45.92 13.55 -66.37
C VAL A 290 44.78 14.55 -66.58
N TYR A 291 44.22 15.11 -65.50
CA TYR A 291 43.19 16.14 -65.59
C TYR A 291 43.68 17.41 -66.31
N ARG A 292 44.87 17.91 -65.95
CA ARG A 292 45.42 19.12 -66.58
C ARG A 292 45.86 18.90 -68.02
N TYR A 293 46.45 17.76 -68.36
CA TYR A 293 47.01 17.54 -69.70
C TYR A 293 46.03 16.94 -70.71
N VAL A 294 44.97 16.24 -70.27
CA VAL A 294 44.03 15.57 -71.19
C VAL A 294 42.67 16.24 -71.16
N LEU A 295 42.08 16.43 -69.99
CA LEU A 295 40.72 16.96 -69.89
C LEU A 295 40.63 18.46 -70.16
N THR A 296 41.67 19.22 -69.80
CA THR A 296 41.70 20.68 -70.05
C THR A 296 41.79 21.03 -71.55
N PRO A 297 42.72 20.45 -72.35
CA PRO A 297 42.75 20.74 -73.80
C PRO A 297 41.55 20.18 -74.56
N VAL A 298 41.00 19.03 -74.16
CA VAL A 298 39.74 18.52 -74.72
C VAL A 298 38.58 19.48 -74.42
N GLY A 299 38.54 20.04 -73.21
CA GLY A 299 37.55 21.06 -72.85
C GLY A 299 37.67 22.33 -73.70
N HIS A 300 38.90 22.77 -74.01
CA HIS A 300 39.13 23.89 -74.92
C HIS A 300 38.70 23.56 -76.36
N ALA A 301 39.08 22.39 -76.89
CA ALA A 301 38.70 21.97 -78.24
C ALA A 301 37.18 21.88 -78.41
N VAL A 302 36.47 21.27 -77.45
CA VAL A 302 34.99 21.20 -77.46
C VAL A 302 34.37 22.59 -77.40
N ARG A 303 34.94 23.49 -76.60
CA ARG A 303 34.44 24.87 -76.47
C ARG A 303 34.66 25.68 -77.75
N ASP A 304 35.75 25.47 -78.45
CA ASP A 304 36.05 26.15 -79.71
C ASP A 304 35.16 25.63 -80.86
N VAL A 305 34.97 24.32 -80.96
CA VAL A 305 34.02 23.70 -81.92
C VAL A 305 32.60 24.18 -81.68
N TRP A 306 32.18 24.29 -80.42
CA TRP A 306 30.85 24.80 -80.09
C TRP A 306 30.70 26.29 -80.44
N ARG A 307 31.76 27.08 -80.29
CA ARG A 307 31.78 28.49 -80.69
C ARG A 307 31.68 28.65 -82.21
N THR A 308 32.43 27.87 -82.98
CA THR A 308 32.38 27.92 -84.45
C THR A 308 31.04 27.46 -84.99
N ALA A 309 30.48 26.35 -84.48
CA ALA A 309 29.15 25.89 -84.84
C ALA A 309 28.07 26.94 -84.55
N ARG A 310 28.14 27.59 -83.38
CA ARG A 310 27.20 28.64 -83.00
C ARG A 310 27.34 29.90 -83.87
N ALA A 311 28.55 30.24 -84.33
CA ALA A 311 28.77 31.33 -85.26
C ALA A 311 28.16 31.03 -86.64
N ALA A 312 28.42 29.84 -87.19
CA ALA A 312 27.86 29.40 -88.47
C ALA A 312 26.32 29.39 -88.47
N VAL A 313 25.70 28.93 -87.38
CA VAL A 313 24.22 28.96 -87.23
C VAL A 313 23.69 30.39 -87.17
N ARG A 314 24.41 31.32 -86.52
CA ARG A 314 24.01 32.73 -86.46
C ARG A 314 24.14 33.42 -87.80
N GLU A 315 25.19 33.13 -88.55
CA GLU A 315 25.39 33.63 -89.92
C GLU A 315 24.31 33.11 -90.86
N ALA A 316 24.07 31.79 -90.89
CA ALA A 316 23.00 31.20 -91.71
C ALA A 316 21.62 31.77 -91.34
N ARG A 317 21.34 31.97 -90.05
CA ARG A 317 20.09 32.62 -89.60
C ARG A 317 20.01 34.08 -90.02
N ALA A 318 21.13 34.81 -90.01
CA ALA A 318 21.18 36.19 -90.47
C ALA A 318 20.97 36.27 -91.99
N GLU A 319 21.56 35.36 -92.76
CA GLU A 319 21.38 35.22 -94.21
C GLU A 319 19.90 34.99 -94.56
N VAL A 320 19.29 33.98 -93.94
CA VAL A 320 17.87 33.63 -94.13
C VAL A 320 16.97 34.80 -93.73
N ARG A 321 17.28 35.48 -92.62
CA ARG A 321 16.52 36.65 -92.17
C ARG A 321 16.65 37.82 -93.15
N ARG A 322 17.84 38.08 -93.70
CA ARG A 322 18.05 39.11 -94.73
C ARG A 322 17.29 38.78 -96.02
N ALA A 323 17.28 37.51 -96.43
CA ALA A 323 16.58 37.07 -97.63
C ALA A 323 15.03 37.14 -97.48
N LEU A 324 14.49 36.82 -96.31
CA LEU A 324 13.03 36.81 -96.07
C LEU A 324 12.45 38.17 -95.66
N PHE A 325 13.19 38.98 -94.90
CA PHE A 325 12.64 40.20 -94.27
C PHE A 325 13.30 41.50 -94.74
N GLY A 326 14.24 41.44 -95.71
CA GLY A 326 15.03 42.58 -96.15
C GLY A 326 16.11 43.00 -95.14
N ALA A 327 17.02 43.87 -95.57
CA ALA A 327 18.08 44.38 -94.69
C ALA A 327 17.47 45.37 -93.67
N PRO A 328 17.64 45.16 -92.36
CA PRO A 328 17.28 46.18 -91.38
C PRO A 328 18.15 47.44 -91.60
N PRO A 329 17.59 48.65 -91.40
CA PRO A 329 18.32 49.90 -91.56
C PRO A 329 19.56 49.92 -90.66
N VAL A 330 20.69 50.35 -91.23
CA VAL A 330 21.98 50.48 -90.54
C VAL A 330 21.84 51.55 -89.46
N GLU A 331 21.68 51.11 -88.21
CA GLU A 331 21.68 51.99 -87.05
C GLU A 331 23.12 52.13 -86.51
N PRO A 332 23.63 53.37 -86.35
CA PRO A 332 25.03 53.60 -86.05
C PRO A 332 25.40 53.16 -84.63
N ALA A 333 26.63 52.64 -84.54
CA ALA A 333 27.28 52.20 -83.32
C ALA A 333 27.17 53.23 -82.18
N ARG A 334 26.51 52.84 -81.08
CA ARG A 334 26.77 53.48 -79.79
C ARG A 334 27.93 52.77 -79.11
N SER A 335 29.07 53.38 -79.34
CA SER A 335 30.31 53.25 -78.62
C SER A 335 30.17 53.69 -77.15
N ARG A 336 30.79 52.91 -76.27
CA ARG A 336 31.76 53.37 -75.24
C ARG A 336 31.25 54.07 -73.97
N ALA A 337 32.01 53.75 -72.92
CA ALA A 337 32.19 54.45 -71.64
C ALA A 337 31.21 54.01 -70.53
N ARG A 338 31.62 53.86 -69.26
CA ARG A 338 32.70 54.58 -68.56
C ARG A 338 33.13 53.84 -67.29
N THR A 339 34.42 53.97 -67.02
CA THR A 339 35.28 53.63 -65.87
C THR A 339 34.87 54.19 -64.49
N LEU A 340 35.60 53.68 -63.47
CA LEU A 340 35.94 54.22 -62.12
C LEU A 340 35.17 53.52 -60.99
N GLY A 341 35.75 53.06 -59.87
CA GLY A 341 37.07 53.22 -59.26
C GLY A 341 36.90 53.05 -57.73
N SER A 342 38.01 52.83 -56.98
CA SER A 342 38.10 52.81 -55.50
C SER A 342 37.69 51.48 -54.82
N THR A 343 38.43 50.85 -53.89
CA THR A 343 39.49 51.34 -52.99
C THR A 343 40.34 50.17 -52.48
N THR A 344 41.66 50.36 -52.52
CA THR A 344 42.70 49.57 -51.85
C THR A 344 43.01 50.16 -50.46
N ALA A 345 42.98 49.34 -49.42
CA ALA A 345 43.68 49.53 -48.13
C ALA A 345 43.75 48.14 -47.48
N ALA A 346 44.91 47.47 -47.37
CA ALA A 346 46.10 47.74 -46.55
C ALA A 346 46.11 46.84 -45.31
N GLY A 347 47.21 46.08 -45.12
CA GLY A 347 47.46 45.33 -43.89
C GLY A 347 48.38 44.11 -44.02
N ASN A 348 49.59 44.28 -44.58
CA ASN A 348 50.66 43.27 -44.49
C ASN A 348 51.61 43.66 -43.33
N THR A 349 51.82 42.76 -42.37
CA THR A 349 52.96 42.72 -41.42
C THR A 349 54.17 42.05 -42.09
N PRO A 350 55.45 42.25 -41.66
CA PRO A 350 55.91 41.97 -40.29
C PRO A 350 57.01 42.89 -39.71
N ALA A 351 57.08 42.94 -38.38
CA ALA A 351 58.21 43.46 -37.61
C ALA A 351 59.20 42.32 -37.26
N PRO A 352 60.53 42.55 -37.31
CA PRO A 352 61.51 41.64 -36.73
C PRO A 352 62.02 42.18 -35.36
N GLU A 353 61.83 41.41 -34.29
CA GLU A 353 62.48 41.64 -32.99
C GLU A 353 63.75 40.80 -32.89
N ILE A 354 64.91 41.47 -32.86
CA ILE A 354 66.19 40.90 -32.44
C ILE A 354 66.83 41.89 -31.45
N SER A 355 66.77 41.49 -30.18
CA SER A 355 67.72 41.67 -29.06
C SER A 355 68.80 42.76 -29.13
N LEU A 356 68.88 43.57 -28.06
CA LEU A 356 70.13 43.86 -27.32
C LEU A 356 69.87 44.68 -26.04
N HIS A 357 70.51 44.24 -24.94
CA HIS A 357 70.68 44.90 -23.63
C HIS A 357 69.40 45.03 -22.77
N GLU A 358 69.39 44.63 -21.49
CA GLU A 358 70.28 45.17 -20.47
C GLU A 358 70.52 44.20 -19.30
N ARG A 359 71.75 44.29 -18.81
CA ARG A 359 72.36 43.61 -17.67
C ARG A 359 72.25 44.58 -16.48
N GLN A 360 72.33 44.06 -15.26
CA GLN A 360 72.42 44.75 -13.96
C GLN A 360 71.06 44.94 -13.28
N GLY A 361 70.89 44.67 -11.99
CA GLY A 361 71.84 44.29 -10.94
C GLY A 361 71.08 43.96 -9.66
#